data_AF-A0AA35TXV0-F1
#
_entry.id   AF-A0AA35TXV0-F1
#
_cell.length_a   1.000
_cell.length_b   1.000
_cell.length_c   1.000
_cell.angle_alpha   90.00
_cell.angle_beta   90.00
_cell.angle_gamma   90.00
#
_symmetry.space_group_name_H-M   'P 1'
#
loop_
_entity.id
_entity.type
_entity.pdbx_description
1 polymer ?
#
loop_
_entity_poly.entity_id
_entity_poly.type
_entity_poly.pdbx_seq_one_letter_code
_entity_poly.pdbx_strand_id
1 'polypeptide(L)'
;MAPGLMSLEEESHILVLFNLHRATEYELQLHPGHNPANPLRGVFATRSQYRPNAIAATVAEIVSVEDNVINVTGLDAQDGSPVLDIKPHRATFDGAAG
;
A
#
# COMPACT_ATOMS: atom_id res chain seq x y z
N MET A 1 -9.95 0.06 -17.40
CA MET A 1 -9.84 -0.48 -16.03
C MET A 1 -10.94 -1.49 -15.73
N ALA A 2 -12.23 -1.13 -15.86
CA ALA A 2 -13.35 -2.01 -15.46
C ALA A 2 -13.26 -3.49 -15.93
N PRO A 3 -12.88 -3.82 -17.19
CA PRO A 3 -12.77 -5.23 -17.59
C PRO A 3 -11.73 -6.05 -16.79
N GLY A 4 -10.72 -5.39 -16.21
CA GLY A 4 -9.69 -6.04 -15.40
C GLY A 4 -10.11 -6.33 -13.96
N LEU A 5 -11.30 -5.91 -13.54
CA LEU A 5 -11.86 -6.18 -12.20
C LEU A 5 -12.73 -7.45 -12.18
N MET A 6 -12.91 -8.12 -13.31
CA MET A 6 -13.73 -9.32 -13.41
C MET A 6 -13.30 -10.37 -12.38
N SER A 7 -14.26 -10.89 -11.60
CA SER A 7 -14.08 -11.87 -10.51
C SER A 7 -13.30 -11.38 -9.29
N LEU A 8 -12.99 -10.08 -9.17
CA LEU A 8 -12.28 -9.57 -8.00
C LEU A 8 -13.14 -9.65 -6.72
N GLU A 9 -14.47 -9.63 -6.86
CA GLU A 9 -15.45 -9.82 -5.79
C GLU A 9 -15.40 -11.21 -5.15
N GLU A 10 -14.78 -12.20 -5.80
CA GLU A 10 -14.58 -13.54 -5.26
C GLU A 10 -13.43 -13.58 -4.23
N GLU A 11 -12.62 -12.53 -4.16
CA GLU A 11 -11.47 -12.42 -3.26
C GLU A 11 -11.84 -11.69 -1.96
N SER A 12 -11.30 -12.16 -0.82
CA SER A 12 -11.53 -11.49 0.46
C SER A 12 -10.64 -10.25 0.65
N HIS A 13 -9.41 -10.30 0.12
CA HIS A 13 -8.40 -9.26 0.32
C HIS A 13 -7.59 -9.01 -0.96
N ILE A 14 -7.15 -7.76 -1.11
CA ILE A 14 -6.27 -7.33 -2.19
C ILE A 14 -5.05 -6.60 -1.65
N LEU A 15 -3.91 -6.79 -2.31
CA LEU A 15 -2.75 -5.94 -2.17
C LEU A 15 -2.92 -4.73 -3.09
N VAL A 16 -3.00 -3.54 -2.51
CA VAL A 16 -3.12 -2.27 -3.22
C VAL A 16 -1.77 -1.57 -3.21
N LEU A 17 -1.23 -1.28 -4.40
CA LEU A 17 -0.05 -0.45 -4.55
C LEU A 17 -0.50 0.96 -4.91
N PHE A 18 -0.06 1.96 -4.15
CA PHE A 18 -0.45 3.35 -4.37
C PHE A 18 0.72 4.29 -4.17
N ASN A 19 0.61 5.47 -4.78
CA ASN A 19 1.62 6.50 -4.68
C ASN A 19 1.37 7.39 -3.44
N LEU A 20 2.41 7.57 -2.63
CA LEU A 20 2.46 8.52 -1.52
C LEU A 20 2.68 9.93 -2.06
N HIS A 21 1.75 10.41 -2.87
CA HIS A 21 1.85 11.60 -3.73
C HIS A 21 2.14 12.91 -3.00
N ARG A 22 1.96 12.96 -1.68
CA ARG A 22 2.33 14.13 -0.86
C ARG A 22 3.77 14.11 -0.36
N ALA A 23 4.48 12.98 -0.47
CA ALA A 23 5.90 12.89 -0.19
C ALA A 23 6.69 13.41 -1.40
N THR A 24 7.08 14.68 -1.35
CA THR A 24 7.82 15.35 -2.44
C THR A 24 9.33 15.16 -2.37
N GLU A 25 9.84 14.64 -1.26
CA GLU A 25 11.26 14.40 -0.99
C GLU A 25 11.48 13.00 -0.43
N TYR A 26 12.74 12.55 -0.45
CA TYR A 26 13.15 11.29 0.18
C TYR A 26 14.36 11.50 1.10
N GLU A 27 14.45 10.64 2.10
CA GLU A 27 15.58 10.55 3.02
C GLU A 27 16.18 9.14 2.93
N LEU A 28 17.50 9.01 2.90
CA LEU A 28 18.14 7.69 2.90
C LEU A 28 18.24 7.08 4.31
N GLN A 29 18.26 7.93 5.34
CA GLN A 29 18.26 7.55 6.75
C GLN A 29 17.35 8.51 7.51
N LEU A 30 16.52 7.98 8.40
CA LEU A 30 15.60 8.76 9.22
C LEU A 30 15.30 8.05 10.55
N HIS A 31 14.81 8.81 11.52
CA HIS A 31 14.20 8.26 12.72
C HIS A 31 12.75 7.85 12.39
N PRO A 32 12.34 6.58 12.52
CA PRO A 32 10.99 6.14 12.16
C PRO A 32 9.89 7.01 12.78
N GLY A 33 8.90 7.40 11.98
CA GLY A 33 7.84 8.32 12.38
C GLY A 33 8.32 9.75 12.68
N HIS A 34 9.53 10.10 12.22
CA HIS A 34 10.22 11.35 12.55
C HIS A 34 10.34 11.61 14.06
N ASN A 35 10.40 10.54 14.86
CA ASN A 35 10.53 10.61 16.32
C ASN A 35 12.00 10.40 16.74
N PRO A 36 12.70 11.43 17.26
CA PRO A 36 14.12 11.34 17.65
C PRO A 36 14.42 10.29 18.74
N ALA A 37 13.42 9.83 19.49
CA ALA A 37 13.59 8.76 20.48
C ALA A 37 13.80 7.37 19.84
N ASN A 38 13.37 7.19 18.59
CA ASN A 38 13.62 5.95 17.85
C ASN A 38 15.07 5.91 17.32
N PRO A 39 15.71 4.74 17.16
CA PRO A 39 17.02 4.67 16.54
C PRO A 39 16.99 5.11 15.07
N LEU A 40 18.04 5.80 14.62
CA LEU A 40 18.24 6.13 13.21
C LEU A 40 18.31 4.83 12.37
N ARG A 41 17.53 4.74 11.29
CA ARG A 41 17.54 3.59 10.38
C ARG A 41 17.62 4.03 8.93
N GLY A 42 18.17 3.17 8.07
CA GLY A 42 18.05 3.34 6.62
C GLY A 42 16.59 3.22 6.18
N VAL A 43 16.16 4.02 5.21
CA VAL A 43 14.75 4.12 4.81
C VAL A 43 14.15 2.78 4.35
N PHE A 44 14.94 1.94 3.69
CA PHE A 44 14.53 0.61 3.23
C PHE A 44 14.33 -0.40 4.36
N ALA A 45 14.80 -0.09 5.57
CA ALA A 45 14.51 -0.85 6.79
C ALA A 45 13.28 -0.29 7.55
N THR A 46 12.47 0.55 6.90
CA THR A 46 11.27 1.19 7.48
C THR A 46 10.09 1.18 6.49
N ARG A 47 8.92 1.61 6.96
CA ARG A 47 7.75 1.90 6.10
C ARG A 47 7.52 3.40 5.87
N SER A 48 8.56 4.22 6.02
CA SER A 48 8.46 5.67 5.82
C SER A 48 8.02 6.04 4.40
N GLN A 49 7.24 7.12 4.30
CA GLN A 49 6.80 7.70 3.02
C GLN A 49 7.92 8.41 2.24
N TYR A 50 8.97 8.87 2.92
CA TYR A 50 10.07 9.64 2.34
C TYR A 50 11.13 8.72 1.71
N ARG A 51 10.73 7.95 0.71
CA ARG A 51 11.55 6.92 0.03
C ARG A 51 11.76 7.28 -1.45
N PRO A 52 12.87 6.83 -2.09
CA PRO A 52 13.20 7.22 -3.47
C PRO A 52 12.09 6.97 -4.49
N ASN A 53 11.37 5.85 -4.33
CA ASN A 53 10.12 5.60 -5.03
C ASN A 53 9.00 5.59 -3.99
N ALA A 54 8.16 6.62 -4.01
CA ALA A 54 7.05 6.87 -3.08
C ALA A 54 5.88 5.87 -3.28
N ILE A 55 6.18 4.58 -3.29
CA ILE A 55 5.22 3.48 -3.47
C ILE A 55 4.97 2.85 -2.10
N ALA A 56 3.69 2.84 -1.72
CA ALA A 56 3.16 2.09 -0.58
C ALA A 56 2.43 0.85 -1.09
N ALA A 57 2.25 -0.10 -0.17
CA ALA A 57 1.59 -1.37 -0.42
C ALA A 57 0.84 -1.77 0.85
N THR A 58 -0.47 -1.98 0.71
CA THR A 58 -1.38 -2.28 1.82
C THR A 58 -2.30 -3.42 1.42
N VAL A 59 -2.44 -4.40 2.32
CA VAL A 59 -3.45 -5.45 2.17
C VAL A 59 -4.75 -4.89 2.75
N ALA A 60 -5.77 -4.78 1.91
CA ALA A 60 -7.08 -4.26 2.27
C ALA A 60 -8.15 -5.34 2.05
N GLU A 61 -9.16 -5.36 2.92
CA GLU A 61 -10.32 -6.25 2.79
C GLU A 61 -11.31 -5.65 1.79
N ILE A 62 -11.81 -6.46 0.86
CA ILE A 62 -12.86 -6.05 -0.08
C ILE A 62 -14.21 -6.06 0.64
N VAL A 63 -14.91 -4.93 0.58
CA VAL A 63 -16.29 -4.78 1.07
C VAL A 63 -17.28 -4.95 -0.08
N SER A 64 -17.03 -4.33 -1.23
CA SER A 64 -17.81 -4.54 -2.46
C SER A 64 -17.02 -4.15 -3.72
N VAL A 65 -17.44 -4.68 -4.87
CA VAL A 65 -16.96 -4.28 -6.20
C VAL A 65 -18.18 -3.88 -7.03
N GLU A 66 -18.20 -2.63 -7.47
CA GLU A 66 -19.32 -2.02 -8.21
C GLU A 66 -18.77 -1.25 -9.41
N ASP A 67 -19.02 -1.75 -10.62
CA ASP A 67 -18.50 -1.23 -11.89
C ASP A 67 -16.97 -1.07 -11.91
N ASN A 68 -16.48 0.14 -11.65
CA ASN A 68 -15.07 0.50 -11.61
C ASN A 68 -14.61 0.99 -10.23
N VAL A 69 -15.42 0.75 -9.20
CA VAL A 69 -15.21 1.14 -7.81
C VAL A 69 -15.05 -0.11 -6.96
N ILE A 70 -14.03 -0.12 -6.10
CA ILE A 70 -13.81 -1.17 -5.11
C ILE A 70 -13.91 -0.48 -3.74
N ASN A 71 -14.90 -0.86 -2.95
CA ASN A 71 -15.00 -0.41 -1.56
C ASN A 71 -14.15 -1.34 -0.71
N VAL A 72 -13.26 -0.77 0.11
CA VAL A 72 -12.32 -1.53 0.94
C VAL A 72 -12.25 -0.98 2.35
N THR A 73 -11.81 -1.81 3.30
CA THR A 73 -11.40 -1.40 4.64
C THR A 73 -9.93 -1.74 4.90
N GLY A 74 -9.28 -0.99 5.79
CA GLY A 74 -7.86 -1.18 6.15
C GLY A 74 -6.85 -0.48 5.24
N LEU A 75 -7.29 0.23 4.18
CA LEU A 75 -6.41 1.04 3.35
C LEU A 75 -5.95 2.31 4.10
N ASP A 76 -4.64 2.56 4.12
CA ASP A 76 -3.99 3.70 4.79
C ASP A 76 -3.52 4.79 3.80
N ALA A 77 -4.13 4.84 2.61
CA ALA A 77 -3.87 5.86 1.61
C ALA A 77 -4.54 7.19 1.97
N GLN A 78 -3.88 8.30 1.68
CA GLN A 78 -4.50 9.62 1.78
C GLN A 78 -5.48 9.84 0.63
N ASP A 79 -6.54 10.61 0.87
CA ASP A 79 -7.49 10.99 -0.19
C ASP A 79 -6.77 11.60 -1.41
N GLY A 80 -7.19 11.20 -2.61
CA GLY A 80 -6.55 11.55 -3.87
C GLY A 80 -5.27 10.78 -4.22
N SER A 81 -4.84 9.80 -3.41
CA SER A 81 -3.64 9.00 -3.73
C SER A 81 -3.84 8.18 -5.02
N PRO A 82 -2.95 8.32 -6.01
CA PRO A 82 -3.01 7.50 -7.22
C PRO A 82 -2.82 6.02 -6.90
N VAL A 83 -3.79 5.20 -7.30
CA VAL A 83 -3.63 3.73 -7.32
C VAL A 83 -2.74 3.37 -8.50
N LEU A 84 -1.71 2.56 -8.24
CA LEU A 84 -0.73 2.12 -9.22
C LEU A 84 -1.03 0.70 -9.71
N ASP A 85 -1.45 -0.19 -8.80
CA ASP A 85 -1.70 -1.60 -9.10
C ASP A 85 -2.58 -2.26 -8.03
N ILE A 86 -3.24 -3.36 -8.38
CA ILE A 86 -4.10 -4.17 -7.51
C ILE A 86 -3.83 -5.65 -7.79
N LYS A 87 -3.68 -6.45 -6.73
CA LYS A 87 -3.48 -7.91 -6.83
C LYS A 87 -4.30 -8.65 -5.79
N PRO A 88 -4.81 -9.87 -6.08
CA PRO A 88 -5.38 -10.72 -5.04
C PRO A 88 -4.32 -11.02 -3.97
N HIS A 89 -4.65 -10.82 -2.70
CA HIS A 89 -3.75 -11.15 -1.59
C HIS A 89 -3.69 -12.67 -1.42
N ARG A 90 -2.49 -13.25 -1.41
CA ARG A 90 -2.29 -14.68 -1.17
C ARG A 90 -1.20 -14.86 -0.13
N ALA A 91 -1.48 -15.60 0.95
CA ALA A 91 -0.49 -15.90 1.98
C ALA A 91 0.77 -16.60 1.43
N THR A 92 0.64 -17.37 0.34
CA THR A 92 1.77 -18.03 -0.33
C THR A 92 2.76 -17.05 -0.97
N PHE A 93 2.31 -15.85 -1.35
CA PHE A 93 3.16 -14.84 -1.99
C PHE A 93 3.51 -13.69 -1.03
N ASP A 94 2.57 -13.31 -0.17
CA ASP A 94 2.65 -12.10 0.65
C ASP A 94 2.95 -12.41 2.14
N GLY A 95 2.73 -13.65 2.57
CA GLY A 95 3.05 -14.11 3.91
C GLY A 95 4.54 -14.42 4.05
N ALA A 96 5.08 -14.27 5.26
CA ALA A 96 6.38 -14.86 5.54
C ALA A 96 6.28 -16.38 5.38
N ALA A 97 7.26 -17.00 4.71
CA ALA A 97 7.45 -18.43 4.84
C ALA A 97 7.62 -18.72 6.34
N GLY A 98 6.76 -19.59 6.88
CA GLY A 98 6.89 -20.06 8.25
C GLY A 98 8.22 -20.75 8.50
#